data_AF-A0A7M7KWR8-F1
#
_entry.id   AF-A0A7M7KWR8-F1
#
_cell.length_a   1.000
_cell.length_b   1.000
_cell.length_c   1.000
_cell.angle_alpha   90.00
_cell.angle_beta   90.00
_cell.angle_gamma   90.00
#
_symmetry.space_group_name_H-M   'P 1'
#
loop_
_entity.id
_entity.type
_entity.pdbx_description
1 polymer ?
#
loop_
_entity_poly.entity_id
_entity_poly.type
_entity_poly.pdbx_seq_one_letter_code
_entity_poly.pdbx_strand_id
1 'polypeptide(L)'
;MLRGFNTIFWLTHCFMWSQKLLLNPLAIVELSSPSVYGKSRYSRISLTVLPGISRKKFRFHEILKTARERSTNAEQDERFVEMRWFNIEPNSTIALYGHPPEYNITNMLERVSSTDQSSGYYITNITMPRLQCDTPFVLNNNCIYFWIAVLDTKMRIMEVDCFRGFPFWMYEAREFLSNVEIRRAFIPGTHNSGTYDYYDGGTVHARVTQYVECQDESVFNQLFYGARYIELRASFSPKRRQARPANIVCIDQENDNANGSNNVLNDMYREERGLDCRTATFWSVHGSFVTTSSFDQIARDIRRFLEATKEIVLIDLHKFKISGKWWWTTDLHLELWRLLSSELGEFMAPFKEDVTFGELWESNKRLIVSTAHPVPDVSPCIWPSFLHIWANTDRLSQLELFLDARLCAEVQNSKRITVAKGQLTPRLGLKMLRNTLRNRGGVRSFTPGTNRVMDRLYRNKLACANVVAVDYLLSSDVVRMLFTQYLRNRIVSKPDRIVSKPEVLKLKSSERKRKNGL
;
A
#
# COMPACT_ATOMS: atom_id res chain seq x y z
N MET A 1 -5.37 -34.42 33.09
CA MET A 1 -5.93 -35.27 32.03
C MET A 1 -6.13 -34.41 30.79
N LEU A 2 -5.20 -34.53 29.84
CA LEU A 2 -5.24 -33.89 28.53
C LEU A 2 -6.31 -34.59 27.69
N ARG A 3 -7.38 -33.89 27.28
CA ARG A 3 -8.26 -34.36 26.21
C ARG A 3 -7.74 -33.80 24.90
N GLY A 4 -7.28 -34.70 24.05
CA GLY A 4 -6.69 -34.41 22.74
C GLY A 4 -7.66 -33.65 21.85
N PHE A 5 -7.19 -32.51 21.36
CA PHE A 5 -7.82 -31.80 20.25
C PHE A 5 -7.22 -32.32 18.94
N ASN A 6 -8.09 -32.69 18.01
CA ASN A 6 -7.78 -32.96 16.61
C ASN A 6 -7.09 -31.73 15.98
N THR A 7 -5.75 -31.72 16.00
CA THR A 7 -4.92 -30.61 15.51
C THR A 7 -4.34 -30.91 14.11
N ILE A 8 -4.74 -32.01 13.46
CA ILE A 8 -3.93 -32.61 12.38
C ILE A 8 -4.38 -32.25 10.95
N PHE A 9 -5.58 -31.72 10.69
CA PHE A 9 -6.05 -31.54 9.29
C PHE A 9 -5.98 -30.12 8.69
N TRP A 10 -5.68 -29.09 9.48
CA TRP A 10 -5.73 -27.68 9.05
C TRP A 10 -4.45 -27.17 8.35
N LEU A 11 -3.44 -28.04 8.22
CA LEU A 11 -2.08 -27.68 7.82
C LEU A 11 -1.73 -28.02 6.36
N THR A 12 -2.62 -28.71 5.64
CA THR A 12 -2.33 -29.32 4.33
C THR A 12 -1.89 -28.33 3.24
N HIS A 13 -2.38 -27.08 3.28
CA HIS A 13 -2.09 -26.09 2.24
C HIS A 13 -0.67 -25.50 2.31
N CYS A 14 0.01 -25.63 3.45
CA CYS A 14 1.34 -25.08 3.70
C CYS A 14 2.47 -26.13 3.62
N PHE A 15 2.16 -27.43 3.75
CA PHE A 15 3.15 -28.50 3.69
C PHE A 15 3.55 -28.92 2.26
N MET A 16 2.78 -28.53 1.23
CA MET A 16 3.10 -28.83 -0.17
C MET A 16 4.08 -27.81 -0.76
N TRP A 17 5.33 -27.83 -0.29
CA TRP A 17 6.48 -27.43 -1.10
C TRP A 17 7.05 -28.70 -1.73
N SER A 18 6.52 -29.13 -2.88
CA SER A 18 7.06 -30.30 -3.57
C SER A 18 8.31 -29.91 -4.35
N GLN A 19 9.43 -30.55 -3.97
CA GLN A 19 10.71 -30.58 -4.66
C GLN A 19 10.56 -30.65 -6.19
N LYS A 20 10.99 -29.59 -6.87
CA LYS A 20 11.52 -29.62 -8.24
C LYS A 20 12.10 -28.25 -8.57
N LEU A 21 13.41 -28.08 -8.44
CA LEU A 21 14.28 -27.65 -9.55
C LEU A 21 15.73 -27.56 -9.07
N LEU A 22 16.57 -28.25 -9.84
CA LEU A 22 18.01 -28.34 -9.73
C LEU A 22 18.69 -27.03 -10.18
N LEU A 23 19.73 -26.67 -9.44
CA LEU A 23 20.99 -26.03 -9.85
C LEU A 23 20.93 -25.05 -11.04
N ASN A 24 21.18 -23.77 -10.76
CA ASN A 24 22.00 -22.94 -11.65
C ASN A 24 22.75 -21.84 -10.86
N PRO A 25 23.92 -21.41 -11.36
CA PRO A 25 24.95 -20.80 -10.55
C PRO A 25 24.68 -19.33 -10.25
N LEU A 26 25.23 -18.89 -9.11
CA LEU A 26 25.37 -17.51 -8.65
C LEU A 26 25.75 -16.56 -9.79
N ALA A 27 24.79 -15.74 -10.22
CA ALA A 27 25.08 -14.45 -10.82
C ALA A 27 25.02 -13.41 -9.71
N ILE A 28 26.18 -13.09 -9.12
CA ILE A 28 26.33 -11.90 -8.29
C ILE A 28 26.22 -10.71 -9.25
N VAL A 29 25.03 -10.12 -9.34
CA VAL A 29 24.93 -8.74 -9.81
C VAL A 29 25.31 -7.88 -8.62
N GLU A 30 26.58 -7.45 -8.61
CA GLU A 30 26.97 -6.29 -7.80
C GLU A 30 26.02 -5.14 -8.18
N LEU A 31 25.08 -4.84 -7.29
CA LEU A 31 24.45 -3.53 -7.26
C LEU A 31 25.53 -2.54 -6.85
N SER A 32 26.37 -2.16 -7.82
CA SER A 32 27.33 -1.08 -7.66
C SER A 32 26.54 0.16 -7.23
N SER A 33 26.75 0.56 -5.98
CA SER A 33 26.31 1.82 -5.41
C SER A 33 26.85 2.96 -6.27
N PRO A 34 26.00 3.81 -6.87
CA PRO A 34 26.48 5.11 -7.30
C PRO A 34 26.59 5.98 -6.06
N SER A 35 27.73 5.91 -5.37
CA SER A 35 28.19 6.98 -4.49
C SER A 35 28.66 8.15 -5.34
N VAL A 36 27.74 8.90 -5.94
CA VAL A 36 28.02 10.26 -6.40
C VAL A 36 26.75 11.05 -6.21
N TYR A 37 26.83 12.14 -5.43
CA TYR A 37 25.85 13.22 -5.39
C TYR A 37 25.70 13.83 -6.81
N GLY A 38 25.00 13.12 -7.70
CA GLY A 38 24.57 13.64 -8.99
C GLY A 38 23.15 14.20 -8.83
N LYS A 39 22.96 15.49 -9.09
CA LYS A 39 21.62 16.07 -9.28
C LYS A 39 20.84 15.17 -10.25
N SER A 40 19.74 14.60 -9.80
CA SER A 40 18.81 13.84 -10.66
C SER A 40 18.36 14.75 -11.80
N ARG A 41 18.74 14.44 -13.05
CA ARG A 41 18.29 15.17 -14.26
C ARG A 41 16.82 14.93 -14.62
N TYR A 42 16.12 14.06 -13.88
CA TYR A 42 14.73 13.71 -14.19
C TYR A 42 13.78 14.72 -13.57
N SER A 43 13.02 15.42 -14.42
CA SER A 43 11.78 16.09 -14.05
C SER A 43 10.75 15.06 -13.60
N ARG A 44 9.83 15.48 -12.72
CA ARG A 44 8.70 14.64 -12.34
C ARG A 44 7.50 15.48 -11.98
N ILE A 45 6.32 15.04 -12.41
CA ILE A 45 5.03 15.49 -11.90
C ILE A 45 4.22 14.34 -11.32
N SER A 46 3.28 14.65 -10.43
CA SER A 46 2.30 13.68 -9.93
C SER A 46 1.07 14.37 -9.35
N LEU A 47 -0.01 13.58 -9.26
CA LEU A 47 -1.23 13.93 -8.53
C LEU A 47 -1.32 13.10 -7.25
N THR A 48 -1.56 13.80 -6.15
CA THR A 48 -1.87 13.23 -4.83
C THR A 48 -3.20 13.76 -4.33
N VAL A 49 -3.79 13.09 -3.34
CA VAL A 49 -5.10 13.43 -2.79
C VAL A 49 -4.96 13.66 -1.30
N LEU A 50 -5.38 14.83 -0.83
CA LEU A 50 -5.39 15.14 0.59
C LEU A 50 -6.50 14.34 1.28
N PRO A 51 -6.26 13.87 2.53
CA PRO A 51 -7.33 13.31 3.33
C PRO A 51 -8.38 14.39 3.63
N GLY A 52 -9.63 13.97 3.84
CA GLY A 52 -10.72 14.89 4.18
C GLY A 52 -10.43 15.66 5.47
N ILE A 53 -10.58 16.99 5.46
CA ILE A 53 -10.42 17.86 6.65
C ILE A 53 -11.54 18.90 6.66
N SER A 54 -12.16 19.18 7.82
CA SER A 54 -13.09 20.32 7.94
C SER A 54 -12.35 21.64 8.03
N ARG A 55 -12.66 22.58 7.15
CA ARG A 55 -12.18 23.97 7.20
C ARG A 55 -13.02 24.88 8.10
N LYS A 56 -14.14 24.41 8.66
CA LYS A 56 -15.03 25.21 9.50
C LYS A 56 -14.53 25.33 10.95
N LYS A 57 -14.71 26.50 11.57
CA LYS A 57 -14.47 26.68 13.00
C LYS A 57 -15.45 25.83 13.80
N PHE A 58 -14.95 25.06 14.75
CA PHE A 58 -15.73 24.23 15.67
C PHE A 58 -16.80 25.04 16.40
N ARG A 59 -18.06 24.57 16.37
CA ARG A 59 -19.18 25.14 17.12
C ARG A 59 -19.65 24.14 18.18
N PHE A 60 -19.50 24.49 19.46
CA PHE A 60 -19.79 23.60 20.59
C PHE A 60 -21.26 23.12 20.61
N HIS A 61 -22.20 23.97 20.19
CA HIS A 61 -23.64 23.68 20.16
C HIS A 61 -24.04 22.59 19.13
N GLU A 62 -23.19 22.28 18.15
CA GLU A 62 -23.47 21.22 17.16
C GLU A 62 -23.29 19.80 17.69
N ILE A 63 -22.64 19.62 18.85
CA ILE A 63 -22.51 18.32 19.51
C ILE A 63 -23.86 17.85 20.10
N LEU A 64 -24.71 18.81 20.47
CA LEU A 64 -26.00 18.55 21.12
C LEU A 64 -27.15 18.30 20.12
N LYS A 65 -26.91 18.52 18.82
CA LYS A 65 -27.92 18.26 17.78
C LYS A 65 -28.11 16.77 17.57
N THR A 66 -29.36 16.31 17.62
CA THR A 66 -29.71 14.91 17.39
C THR A 66 -29.47 14.53 15.91
N ALA A 67 -29.20 13.25 15.64
CA ALA A 67 -28.86 12.76 14.30
C ALA A 67 -29.92 13.09 13.22
N ARG A 68 -31.17 13.37 13.65
CA ARG A 68 -32.33 13.62 12.77
C ARG A 68 -32.45 15.06 12.29
N GLU A 69 -31.76 16.02 12.91
CA GLU A 69 -31.73 17.44 12.52
C GLU A 69 -30.53 17.81 11.62
N ARG A 70 -29.73 16.82 11.22
CA ARG A 70 -28.62 17.01 10.28
C ARG A 70 -29.17 17.18 8.86
N SER A 71 -29.33 18.44 8.48
CA SER A 71 -29.32 18.99 7.11
C SER A 71 -29.08 17.97 5.98
N THR A 72 -30.01 17.94 5.02
CA THR A 72 -29.91 17.27 3.72
C THR A 72 -28.77 17.82 2.82
N ASN A 73 -28.11 18.90 3.23
CA ASN A 73 -26.81 19.30 2.69
C ASN A 73 -25.71 18.66 3.55
N ALA A 74 -25.49 17.36 3.38
CA ALA A 74 -24.32 16.68 3.93
C ALA A 74 -23.08 17.35 3.32
N GLU A 75 -22.42 18.20 4.10
CA GLU A 75 -21.21 18.93 3.73
C GLU A 75 -20.17 17.95 3.19
N GLN A 76 -19.88 18.06 1.89
CA GLN A 76 -19.00 17.17 1.15
C GLN A 76 -17.65 16.97 1.84
N ASP A 77 -17.19 15.72 1.83
CA ASP A 77 -15.84 15.36 2.23
C ASP A 77 -14.82 16.08 1.36
N GLU A 78 -14.20 17.13 1.90
CA GLU A 78 -13.23 17.94 1.18
C GLU A 78 -11.88 17.20 1.06
N ARG A 79 -11.77 16.28 0.10
CA ARG A 79 -10.50 15.65 -0.34
C ARG A 79 -9.96 16.35 -1.57
N PHE A 80 -9.02 17.26 -1.40
CA PHE A 80 -8.51 18.06 -2.50
C PHE A 80 -7.40 17.36 -3.29
N VAL A 81 -7.37 17.61 -4.59
CA VAL A 81 -6.26 17.23 -5.46
C VAL A 81 -5.07 18.16 -5.17
N GLU A 82 -3.91 17.55 -4.97
CA GLU A 82 -2.63 18.24 -4.86
C GLU A 82 -1.75 17.88 -6.06
N MET A 83 -1.33 18.91 -6.78
CA MET A 83 -0.35 18.84 -7.86
C MET A 83 1.05 18.90 -7.25
N ARG A 84 1.93 17.97 -7.63
CA ARG A 84 3.32 17.95 -7.17
C ARG A 84 4.27 17.92 -8.33
N TRP A 85 5.44 18.53 -8.13
CA TRP A 85 6.49 18.49 -9.12
C TRP A 85 7.88 18.59 -8.51
N PHE A 86 8.86 18.08 -9.26
CA PHE A 86 10.26 18.07 -8.89
C PHE A 86 11.12 18.32 -10.12
N ASN A 87 12.14 19.17 -9.97
CA ASN A 87 13.12 19.46 -11.02
C ASN A 87 12.47 19.89 -12.36
N ILE A 88 11.47 20.78 -12.27
CA ILE A 88 10.81 21.41 -13.43
C ILE A 88 11.50 22.73 -13.74
N GLU A 89 11.63 23.04 -15.03
CA GLU A 89 12.22 24.30 -15.49
C GLU A 89 11.44 25.51 -14.95
N PRO A 90 12.14 26.59 -14.53
CA PRO A 90 11.49 27.84 -14.15
C PRO A 90 10.61 28.39 -15.28
N ASN A 91 9.55 29.10 -14.92
CA ASN A 91 8.56 29.69 -15.83
C ASN A 91 7.78 28.68 -16.68
N SER A 92 7.80 27.40 -16.32
CA SER A 92 6.90 26.39 -16.88
C SER A 92 5.52 26.54 -16.27
N THR A 93 4.48 26.29 -17.05
CA THR A 93 3.09 26.20 -16.56
C THR A 93 2.80 24.77 -16.16
N ILE A 94 2.34 24.56 -14.94
CA ILE A 94 1.89 23.26 -14.46
C ILE A 94 0.37 23.32 -14.39
N ALA A 95 -0.30 22.45 -15.14
CA ALA A 95 -1.74 22.52 -15.34
C ALA A 95 -2.42 21.19 -14.99
N LEU A 96 -3.60 21.30 -14.38
CA LEU A 96 -4.50 20.19 -14.06
C LEU A 96 -5.63 20.15 -15.09
N TYR A 97 -5.98 18.95 -15.55
CA TYR A 97 -7.01 18.71 -16.54
C TYR A 97 -7.98 17.63 -16.08
N GLY A 98 -9.23 17.74 -16.52
CA GLY A 98 -10.25 16.68 -16.37
C GLY A 98 -10.28 15.69 -17.54
N HIS A 99 -9.32 15.80 -18.47
CA HIS A 99 -9.19 14.95 -19.66
C HIS A 99 -7.70 14.89 -20.07
N PRO A 100 -7.31 13.97 -20.98
CA PRO A 100 -5.97 13.98 -21.55
C PRO A 100 -5.64 15.33 -22.19
N PRO A 101 -4.50 15.97 -21.85
CA PRO A 101 -4.17 17.32 -22.30
C PRO A 101 -3.98 17.42 -23.82
N GLU A 102 -3.67 16.31 -24.49
CA GLU A 102 -3.50 16.22 -25.95
C GLU A 102 -4.79 16.52 -26.72
N TYR A 103 -5.96 16.31 -26.11
CA TYR A 103 -7.25 16.58 -26.74
C TYR A 103 -7.59 18.07 -26.78
N ASN A 104 -7.29 18.81 -25.70
CA ASN A 104 -7.49 20.25 -25.65
C ASN A 104 -6.60 20.91 -24.60
N ILE A 105 -5.44 21.39 -25.02
CA ILE A 105 -4.43 21.96 -24.12
C ILE A 105 -4.89 23.21 -23.37
N THR A 106 -5.90 23.92 -23.87
CA THR A 106 -6.36 25.20 -23.29
C THR A 106 -7.40 25.03 -22.18
N ASN A 107 -8.12 23.90 -22.15
CA ASN A 107 -9.18 23.64 -21.19
C ASN A 107 -8.62 23.09 -19.86
N MET A 108 -7.88 23.94 -19.16
CA MET A 108 -7.27 23.63 -17.86
C MET A 108 -8.28 23.87 -16.74
N LEU A 109 -8.34 22.96 -15.77
CA LEU A 109 -9.14 23.14 -14.56
C LEU A 109 -8.46 24.11 -13.58
N GLU A 110 -7.14 23.95 -13.41
CA GLU A 110 -6.29 24.78 -12.56
C GLU A 110 -4.89 24.88 -13.19
N ARG A 111 -4.16 25.97 -12.91
CA ARG A 111 -2.77 26.10 -13.35
C ARG A 111 -1.93 26.98 -12.42
N VAL A 112 -0.65 26.69 -12.37
CA VAL A 112 0.34 27.47 -11.62
C VAL A 112 1.64 27.64 -12.39
N SER A 113 2.37 28.71 -12.12
CA SER A 113 3.75 28.88 -12.58
C SER A 113 4.71 28.10 -11.67
N SER A 114 5.66 27.39 -12.26
CA SER A 114 6.72 26.70 -11.50
C SER A 114 7.59 27.65 -10.68
N THR A 115 7.69 28.93 -11.09
CA THR A 115 8.47 29.97 -10.41
C THR A 115 7.76 30.50 -9.16
N ASP A 116 6.44 30.65 -9.22
CA ASP A 116 5.65 31.22 -8.12
C ASP A 116 5.51 30.25 -6.94
N GLN A 117 5.79 28.96 -7.18
CA GLN A 117 5.58 27.87 -6.23
C GLN A 117 6.89 27.10 -5.99
N SER A 118 7.84 27.74 -5.31
CA SER A 118 9.17 27.17 -4.99
C SER A 118 9.12 25.93 -4.07
N SER A 119 7.97 25.65 -3.46
CA SER A 119 7.74 24.50 -2.59
C SER A 119 7.69 23.15 -3.34
N GLY A 120 7.42 23.16 -4.65
CA GLY A 120 7.27 21.95 -5.47
C GLY A 120 5.88 21.30 -5.39
N TYR A 121 4.87 22.00 -4.89
CA TYR A 121 3.50 21.51 -4.87
C TYR A 121 2.46 22.65 -4.87
N TYR A 122 1.23 22.34 -5.27
CA TYR A 122 0.08 23.23 -5.20
C TYR A 122 -1.18 22.45 -4.81
N ILE A 123 -1.88 22.93 -3.78
CA ILE A 123 -3.14 22.36 -3.32
C ILE A 123 -4.28 23.09 -4.03
N THR A 124 -5.06 22.36 -4.82
CA THR A 124 -6.20 22.93 -5.56
C THR A 124 -7.45 23.04 -4.69
N ASN A 125 -8.49 23.71 -5.20
CA ASN A 125 -9.84 23.64 -4.64
C ASN A 125 -10.71 22.57 -5.32
N ILE A 126 -10.11 21.70 -6.13
CA ILE A 126 -10.81 20.62 -6.83
C ILE A 126 -10.81 19.38 -5.95
N THR A 127 -12.00 18.80 -5.77
CA THR A 127 -12.18 17.59 -4.96
C THR A 127 -12.00 16.32 -5.80
N MET A 128 -11.40 15.31 -5.19
CA MET A 128 -11.24 13.99 -5.77
C MET A 128 -12.48 13.13 -5.45
N PRO A 129 -13.20 12.61 -6.47
CA PRO A 129 -14.25 11.63 -6.24
C PRO A 129 -13.71 10.35 -5.59
N ARG A 130 -14.54 9.67 -4.79
CA ARG A 130 -14.17 8.35 -4.25
C ARG A 130 -14.41 7.27 -5.31
N LEU A 131 -13.41 6.43 -5.49
CA LEU A 131 -13.54 5.21 -6.27
C LEU A 131 -14.03 4.07 -5.37
N GLN A 132 -15.21 3.54 -5.67
CA GLN A 132 -15.74 2.35 -5.01
C GLN A 132 -15.33 1.10 -5.81
N CYS A 133 -14.30 0.41 -5.35
CA CYS A 133 -13.78 -0.80 -6.01
C CYS A 133 -14.45 -2.10 -5.51
N ASP A 134 -15.57 -1.99 -4.78
CA ASP A 134 -16.30 -3.09 -4.16
C ASP A 134 -17.34 -3.76 -5.08
N THR A 135 -17.69 -3.11 -6.20
CA THR A 135 -18.45 -3.69 -7.33
C THR A 135 -17.52 -4.52 -8.24
N PRO A 136 -18.02 -5.28 -9.25
CA PRO A 136 -17.16 -6.01 -10.18
C PRO A 136 -16.40 -5.02 -11.09
N PHE A 137 -15.42 -4.34 -10.49
CA PHE A 137 -14.54 -3.40 -11.14
C PHE A 137 -13.43 -4.19 -11.83
N VAL A 138 -13.24 -3.93 -13.11
CA VAL A 138 -12.09 -4.46 -13.84
C VAL A 138 -10.86 -3.73 -13.36
N LEU A 139 -10.04 -4.38 -12.53
CA LEU A 139 -8.72 -3.86 -12.15
C LEU A 139 -7.92 -3.53 -13.42
N ASN A 140 -7.53 -2.27 -13.56
CA ASN A 140 -6.74 -1.77 -14.68
C ASN A 140 -5.86 -0.60 -14.23
N ASN A 141 -4.92 -0.22 -15.09
CA ASN A 141 -3.99 0.90 -14.87
C ASN A 141 -4.43 2.18 -15.59
N ASN A 142 -5.70 2.30 -15.98
CA ASN A 142 -6.16 3.45 -16.76
C ASN A 142 -6.17 4.72 -15.90
N CYS A 143 -5.97 5.84 -16.57
CA CYS A 143 -6.16 7.15 -15.96
C CYS A 143 -7.62 7.33 -15.52
N ILE A 144 -7.81 7.86 -14.31
CA ILE A 144 -9.12 8.15 -13.73
C ILE A 144 -9.15 9.60 -13.25
N TYR A 145 -10.26 10.27 -13.54
CA TYR A 145 -10.61 11.65 -13.15
C TYR A 145 -9.71 12.77 -13.67
N PHE A 146 -8.39 12.74 -13.42
CA PHE A 146 -7.52 13.90 -13.61
C PHE A 146 -6.16 13.59 -14.24
N TRP A 147 -5.66 14.56 -15.00
CA TRP A 147 -4.34 14.60 -15.64
C TRP A 147 -3.57 15.84 -15.19
N ILE A 148 -2.25 15.73 -15.13
CA ILE A 148 -1.35 16.84 -14.87
C ILE A 148 -0.35 16.95 -16.02
N ALA A 149 -0.07 18.17 -16.45
CA ALA A 149 0.91 18.43 -17.49
C ALA A 149 1.84 19.59 -17.12
N VAL A 150 3.07 19.52 -17.62
CA VAL A 150 4.01 20.65 -17.66
C VAL A 150 4.03 21.20 -19.07
N LEU A 151 3.81 22.49 -19.20
CA LEU A 151 3.83 23.21 -20.46
C LEU A 151 4.99 24.21 -20.45
N ASP A 152 5.69 24.32 -21.57
CA ASP A 152 6.69 25.37 -21.75
C ASP A 152 6.04 26.73 -22.03
N THR A 153 6.87 27.76 -22.23
CA THR A 153 6.42 29.13 -22.52
C THR A 153 5.68 29.28 -23.85
N LYS A 154 5.76 28.28 -24.74
CA LYS A 154 5.05 28.20 -26.02
C LYS A 154 3.84 27.29 -25.95
N MET A 155 3.40 26.91 -24.75
CA MET A 155 2.27 26.00 -24.52
C MET A 155 2.49 24.62 -25.16
N ARG A 156 3.73 24.13 -25.23
CA ARG A 156 4.04 22.76 -25.66
C ARG A 156 4.09 21.85 -24.45
N ILE A 157 3.48 20.68 -24.56
CA ILE A 157 3.50 19.65 -23.52
C ILE A 157 4.92 19.09 -23.38
N MET A 158 5.51 19.28 -22.21
CA MET A 158 6.84 18.78 -21.85
C MET A 158 6.76 17.46 -21.08
N GLU A 159 5.77 17.33 -20.20
CA GLU A 159 5.55 16.13 -19.38
C GLU A 159 4.07 15.97 -19.08
N VAL A 160 3.57 14.73 -19.01
CA VAL A 160 2.19 14.38 -18.66
C VAL A 160 2.18 13.20 -17.70
N ASP A 161 1.32 13.27 -16.69
CA ASP A 161 0.95 12.14 -15.84
C ASP A 161 -0.56 12.21 -15.55
N CYS A 162 -1.11 11.17 -14.95
CA CYS A 162 -2.51 11.11 -14.57
C CYS A 162 -2.71 10.41 -13.23
N PHE A 163 -3.82 10.69 -12.58
CA PHE A 163 -4.25 9.91 -11.42
C PHE A 163 -4.74 8.52 -11.88
N ARG A 164 -4.26 7.46 -11.24
CA ARG A 164 -4.57 6.06 -11.59
C ARG A 164 -4.22 5.12 -10.43
N GLY A 165 -4.76 3.91 -10.48
CA GLY A 165 -4.29 2.79 -9.66
C GLY A 165 -3.00 2.18 -10.18
N PHE A 166 -2.40 1.33 -9.35
CA PHE A 166 -1.23 0.51 -9.68
C PHE A 166 -1.43 -0.95 -9.23
N PRO A 167 -2.52 -1.63 -9.64
CA PRO A 167 -2.81 -2.99 -9.19
C PRO A 167 -1.84 -4.07 -9.69
N PHE A 168 -0.99 -3.82 -10.70
CA PHE A 168 -0.14 -4.85 -11.32
C PHE A 168 1.36 -4.57 -11.32
N TRP A 169 1.82 -3.59 -10.53
CA TRP A 169 3.18 -3.06 -10.68
C TRP A 169 4.29 -4.09 -10.37
N MET A 170 4.09 -5.04 -9.45
CA MET A 170 5.11 -6.04 -9.14
C MET A 170 5.25 -7.03 -10.30
N TYR A 171 4.14 -7.56 -10.80
CA TYR A 171 4.17 -8.58 -11.86
C TYR A 171 4.52 -8.01 -13.24
N GLU A 172 4.15 -6.75 -13.53
CA GLU A 172 4.63 -6.02 -14.70
C GLU A 172 6.15 -5.85 -14.69
N ALA A 173 6.73 -5.76 -13.49
CA ALA A 173 8.16 -5.65 -13.27
C ALA A 173 8.89 -6.99 -13.01
N ARG A 174 8.22 -8.13 -13.24
CA ARG A 174 8.75 -9.46 -12.87
C ARG A 174 10.15 -9.75 -13.44
N GLU A 175 10.45 -9.30 -14.65
CA GLU A 175 11.77 -9.49 -15.27
C GLU A 175 12.91 -8.89 -14.43
N PHE A 176 12.64 -7.83 -13.66
CA PHE A 176 13.62 -7.18 -12.78
C PHE A 176 13.53 -7.69 -11.34
N LEU A 177 12.36 -8.14 -10.90
CA LEU A 177 12.10 -8.53 -9.52
C LEU A 177 12.30 -10.02 -9.24
N SER A 178 12.21 -10.91 -10.22
CA SER A 178 12.17 -12.37 -9.99
C SER A 178 13.32 -12.87 -9.12
N ASN A 179 14.54 -12.36 -9.33
CA ASN A 179 15.73 -12.77 -8.58
C ASN A 179 16.02 -11.88 -7.35
N VAL A 180 15.16 -10.90 -7.07
CA VAL A 180 15.32 -10.01 -5.92
C VAL A 180 14.70 -10.69 -4.71
N GLU A 181 15.44 -10.72 -3.60
CA GLU A 181 14.87 -11.14 -2.32
C GLU A 181 13.82 -10.11 -1.85
N ILE A 182 12.68 -10.57 -1.34
CA ILE A 182 11.61 -9.67 -0.83
C ILE A 182 12.16 -8.68 0.19
N ARG A 183 13.11 -9.11 1.03
CA ARG A 183 13.72 -8.27 2.07
C ARG A 183 14.62 -7.14 1.54
N ARG A 184 14.91 -7.11 0.23
CA ARG A 184 15.78 -6.12 -0.43
C ARG A 184 15.04 -5.19 -1.38
N ALA A 185 13.78 -5.48 -1.70
CA ALA A 185 13.00 -4.64 -2.60
C ALA A 185 12.35 -3.46 -1.87
N PHE A 186 12.20 -2.34 -2.58
CA PHE A 186 11.38 -1.23 -2.11
C PHE A 186 9.89 -1.60 -2.25
N ILE A 187 9.14 -1.58 -1.15
CA ILE A 187 7.74 -2.00 -1.09
C ILE A 187 6.91 -0.90 -0.41
N PRO A 188 6.02 -0.18 -1.13
CA PRO A 188 5.11 0.78 -0.52
C PRO A 188 4.06 0.05 0.34
N GLY A 189 3.69 0.67 1.45
CA GLY A 189 2.69 0.14 2.36
C GLY A 189 2.01 1.19 3.21
N THR A 190 1.09 0.74 4.03
CA THR A 190 0.27 1.59 4.88
C THR A 190 0.42 1.23 6.35
N HIS A 191 0.53 2.25 7.20
CA HIS A 191 0.48 2.09 8.65
C HIS A 191 -0.97 2.02 9.11
N ASN A 192 -1.25 1.12 10.06
CA ASN A 192 -2.60 0.82 10.57
C ASN A 192 -3.64 0.79 9.45
N SER A 193 -3.39 -0.05 8.45
CA SER A 193 -4.15 -0.12 7.21
C SER A 193 -5.64 -0.36 7.44
N GLY A 194 -5.99 -1.07 8.52
CA GLY A 194 -7.37 -1.33 8.92
C GLY A 194 -8.05 -0.21 9.72
N THR A 195 -7.36 0.90 10.02
CA THR A 195 -7.98 2.09 10.61
C THR A 195 -8.30 3.13 9.54
N TYR A 196 -9.14 2.70 8.59
CA TYR A 196 -9.73 3.57 7.60
C TYR A 196 -11.14 3.96 8.03
N ASP A 197 -11.48 5.22 7.77
CA ASP A 197 -12.87 5.64 7.68
C ASP A 197 -12.97 6.71 6.61
N TYR A 198 -14.16 6.81 6.05
CA TYR A 198 -14.51 7.95 5.25
C TYR A 198 -14.68 9.14 6.18
N TYR A 199 -14.05 10.26 5.83
CA TYR A 199 -14.34 11.50 6.52
C TYR A 199 -15.86 11.75 6.45
N ASP A 200 -16.43 12.32 7.51
CA ASP A 200 -17.80 12.86 7.50
C ASP A 200 -17.78 14.10 8.41
N GLY A 201 -17.79 15.28 7.79
CA GLY A 201 -17.67 16.56 8.49
C GLY A 201 -18.77 16.84 9.52
N GLY A 202 -19.89 16.12 9.46
CA GLY A 202 -21.07 16.35 10.29
C GLY A 202 -21.12 15.60 11.62
N THR A 203 -20.20 14.68 11.91
CA THR A 203 -20.33 13.77 13.07
C THR A 203 -19.36 14.03 14.22
N VAL A 204 -19.79 13.72 15.46
CA VAL A 204 -18.93 13.68 16.65
C VAL A 204 -17.88 12.56 16.52
N HIS A 205 -18.20 11.49 15.78
CA HIS A 205 -17.28 10.39 15.45
C HIS A 205 -16.04 10.92 14.73
N ALA A 206 -16.24 11.73 13.68
CA ALA A 206 -15.18 12.35 12.88
C ALA A 206 -14.26 13.31 13.65
N ARG A 207 -14.51 13.59 14.95
CA ARG A 207 -13.68 14.47 15.79
C ARG A 207 -12.70 13.68 16.67
N VAL A 208 -13.11 12.52 17.15
CA VAL A 208 -12.23 11.60 17.90
C VAL A 208 -11.37 10.80 16.93
N THR A 209 -11.93 10.42 15.78
CA THR A 209 -11.23 9.58 14.82
C THR A 209 -10.10 10.28 14.08
N GLN A 210 -10.04 11.63 14.09
CA GLN A 210 -8.93 12.42 13.53
C GLN A 210 -7.56 11.98 14.07
N TYR A 211 -7.49 11.30 15.21
CA TYR A 211 -6.26 10.86 15.87
C TYR A 211 -6.01 9.35 15.83
N VAL A 212 -6.91 8.61 15.19
CA VAL A 212 -7.03 7.15 15.27
C VAL A 212 -7.03 6.55 13.86
N GLU A 213 -7.71 7.22 12.93
CA GLU A 213 -7.70 6.86 11.52
C GLU A 213 -6.35 7.22 10.91
N CYS A 214 -5.76 6.22 10.28
CA CYS A 214 -4.50 6.36 9.56
C CYS A 214 -4.71 6.33 8.05
N GLN A 215 -5.88 5.90 7.58
CA GLN A 215 -6.19 5.77 6.15
C GLN A 215 -7.59 6.32 5.83
N ASP A 216 -7.83 6.65 4.57
CA ASP A 216 -9.11 7.11 4.02
C ASP A 216 -9.67 6.19 2.92
N GLU A 217 -8.98 5.07 2.68
CA GLU A 217 -9.29 4.08 1.66
C GLU A 217 -9.41 2.70 2.31
N SER A 218 -10.34 1.87 1.83
CA SER A 218 -10.44 0.46 2.25
C SER A 218 -9.14 -0.31 1.97
N VAL A 219 -8.94 -1.47 2.59
CA VAL A 219 -7.75 -2.29 2.31
C VAL A 219 -7.69 -2.68 0.83
N PHE A 220 -8.83 -3.01 0.20
CA PHE A 220 -8.86 -3.24 -1.23
C PHE A 220 -8.38 -2.01 -2.04
N ASN A 221 -8.88 -0.81 -1.72
CA ASN A 221 -8.48 0.41 -2.42
C ASN A 221 -6.98 0.72 -2.19
N GLN A 222 -6.46 0.49 -0.98
CA GLN A 222 -5.02 0.64 -0.71
C GLN A 222 -4.17 -0.28 -1.61
N LEU A 223 -4.59 -1.54 -1.80
CA LEU A 223 -3.95 -2.48 -2.71
C LEU A 223 -4.08 -2.04 -4.19
N PHE A 224 -5.27 -1.60 -4.61
CA PHE A 224 -5.51 -1.05 -5.94
C PHE A 224 -4.59 0.14 -6.25
N TYR A 225 -4.43 1.06 -5.30
CA TYR A 225 -3.55 2.21 -5.45
C TYR A 225 -2.05 1.88 -5.31
N GLY A 226 -1.70 0.62 -5.06
CA GLY A 226 -0.34 0.10 -5.20
C GLY A 226 0.36 -0.26 -3.89
N ALA A 227 -0.29 -0.13 -2.72
CA ALA A 227 0.28 -0.66 -1.49
C ALA A 227 0.40 -2.19 -1.57
N ARG A 228 1.48 -2.74 -1.00
CA ARG A 228 1.73 -4.19 -0.92
C ARG A 228 2.11 -4.64 0.48
N TYR A 229 2.31 -3.70 1.40
CA TYR A 229 2.42 -3.96 2.83
C TYR A 229 1.24 -3.35 3.58
N ILE A 230 0.61 -4.17 4.42
CA ILE A 230 -0.59 -3.85 5.20
C ILE A 230 -0.27 -4.11 6.68
N GLU A 231 -0.15 -3.05 7.49
CA GLU A 231 -0.02 -3.17 8.94
C GLU A 231 -1.40 -3.27 9.59
N LEU A 232 -1.67 -4.38 10.27
CA LEU A 232 -2.92 -4.59 11.00
C LEU A 232 -2.66 -4.68 12.50
N ARG A 233 -3.62 -4.16 13.26
CA ARG A 233 -3.67 -4.30 14.72
C ARG A 233 -5.02 -4.88 15.08
N ALA A 234 -5.02 -6.01 15.76
CA ALA A 234 -6.24 -6.75 16.06
C ALA A 234 -6.78 -6.39 17.45
N SER A 235 -8.09 -6.18 17.53
CA SER A 235 -8.83 -6.11 18.78
C SER A 235 -9.96 -7.14 18.81
N PHE A 236 -10.19 -7.66 20.01
CA PHE A 236 -11.31 -8.55 20.32
C PHE A 236 -12.25 -7.90 21.36
N SER A 237 -13.56 -8.10 21.23
CA SER A 237 -14.57 -7.60 22.19
C SER A 237 -15.50 -8.72 22.67
N PRO A 238 -15.41 -9.14 23.95
CA PRO A 238 -16.30 -10.15 24.52
C PRO A 238 -17.78 -9.74 24.59
N LYS A 239 -18.07 -8.43 24.71
CA LYS A 239 -19.46 -7.89 24.77
C LYS A 239 -20.19 -7.91 23.43
N ARG A 240 -19.47 -8.19 22.34
CA ARG A 240 -20.04 -8.47 21.01
C ARG A 240 -19.95 -9.94 20.66
N ARG A 241 -19.96 -10.84 21.66
CA ARG A 241 -20.46 -12.20 21.47
C ARG A 241 -21.86 -12.04 20.90
N GLN A 242 -22.07 -12.37 19.63
CA GLN A 242 -23.43 -12.61 19.17
C GLN A 242 -24.01 -13.67 20.12
N ALA A 243 -25.10 -13.34 20.80
CA ALA A 243 -25.75 -14.26 21.71
C ALA A 243 -26.19 -15.49 20.91
N ARG A 244 -25.45 -16.60 21.01
CA ARG A 244 -25.91 -17.91 20.51
C ARG A 244 -26.88 -18.51 21.54
N PRO A 245 -28.03 -19.06 21.11
CA PRO A 245 -28.77 -20.03 21.91
C PRO A 245 -27.87 -21.25 22.17
N ALA A 246 -27.94 -21.83 23.37
CA ALA A 246 -27.04 -22.90 23.83
C ALA A 246 -27.12 -24.23 23.04
N ASN A 247 -27.94 -24.32 21.98
CA ASN A 247 -28.37 -25.58 21.37
C ASN A 247 -27.85 -25.82 19.94
N ILE A 248 -26.91 -25.01 19.42
CA ILE A 248 -26.30 -25.25 18.10
C ILE A 248 -25.04 -26.10 18.27
N VAL A 249 -25.11 -27.36 17.84
CA VAL A 249 -23.96 -28.27 17.71
C VAL A 249 -23.24 -27.95 16.40
N CYS A 250 -21.95 -27.62 16.52
CA CYS A 250 -21.08 -27.40 15.36
C CYS A 250 -20.70 -28.76 14.78
N ILE A 251 -21.02 -29.02 13.52
CA ILE A 251 -20.55 -30.19 12.79
C ILE A 251 -19.46 -29.69 11.84
N ASP A 252 -18.21 -30.06 12.11
CA ASP A 252 -17.12 -29.87 11.17
C ASP A 252 -17.41 -30.78 9.95
N GLN A 253 -17.68 -30.19 8.78
CA GLN A 253 -17.88 -30.96 7.57
C GLN A 253 -16.53 -31.55 7.10
N GLU A 254 -16.35 -32.84 7.32
CA GLU A 254 -15.55 -33.70 6.44
C GLU A 254 -16.11 -35.12 6.45
N ASN A 255 -16.72 -35.51 5.32
CA ASN A 255 -16.95 -36.86 4.78
C ASN A 255 -18.36 -37.04 4.20
N ASP A 256 -18.61 -36.53 2.99
CA ASP A 256 -19.67 -37.05 2.12
C ASP A 256 -19.03 -37.87 0.99
N ASN A 257 -18.42 -38.99 1.38
CA ASN A 257 -18.30 -40.18 0.53
C ASN A 257 -19.04 -41.32 1.23
N ALA A 258 -20.37 -41.24 1.27
CA ALA A 258 -21.20 -42.38 1.66
C ALA A 258 -22.58 -42.29 0.97
N ASN A 259 -22.74 -43.14 -0.04
CA ASN A 259 -23.95 -43.77 -0.59
C ASN A 259 -25.30 -43.07 -0.49
N GLY A 260 -25.96 -43.03 -1.65
CA GLY A 260 -27.26 -42.42 -1.85
C GLY A 260 -28.39 -42.97 -0.99
N SER A 261 -29.30 -42.07 -0.64
CA SER A 261 -30.73 -42.36 -0.60
C SER A 261 -31.49 -41.05 -0.80
N ASN A 262 -32.40 -41.05 -1.77
CA ASN A 262 -33.29 -39.95 -2.09
C ASN A 262 -34.28 -39.75 -0.93
N ASN A 263 -34.18 -38.63 -0.22
CA ASN A 263 -35.24 -38.18 0.69
C ASN A 263 -35.56 -36.70 0.45
N VAL A 264 -36.80 -36.46 0.01
CA VAL A 264 -37.40 -35.17 -0.39
C VAL A 264 -37.68 -34.24 0.81
N LEU A 265 -37.07 -34.48 1.97
CA LEU A 265 -37.11 -33.62 3.16
C LEU A 265 -35.91 -32.66 3.26
N ASN A 266 -35.01 -32.68 2.28
CA ASN A 266 -33.72 -31.98 2.33
C ASN A 266 -33.72 -30.53 1.82
N ASP A 267 -34.82 -30.03 1.26
CA ASP A 267 -34.84 -28.70 0.63
C ASP A 267 -35.25 -27.56 1.56
N MET A 268 -35.88 -27.83 2.72
CA MET A 268 -36.24 -26.78 3.69
C MET A 268 -35.16 -26.54 4.77
N TYR A 269 -34.11 -27.35 4.78
CA TYR A 269 -32.95 -27.25 5.69
C TYR A 269 -31.62 -26.97 4.95
N ARG A 270 -31.68 -26.52 3.69
CA ARG A 270 -30.48 -26.18 2.90
C ARG A 270 -29.98 -24.75 3.10
N GLU A 271 -30.82 -23.83 3.60
CA GLU A 271 -30.42 -22.43 3.83
C GLU A 271 -29.66 -22.21 5.15
N GLU A 272 -29.67 -23.15 6.09
CA GLU A 272 -28.98 -23.01 7.38
C GLU A 272 -27.61 -23.74 7.47
N ARG A 273 -27.17 -24.44 6.41
CA ARG A 273 -25.85 -25.14 6.38
C ARG A 273 -24.67 -24.20 6.06
N GLY A 274 -24.78 -22.92 6.36
CA GLY A 274 -23.74 -21.92 6.16
C GLY A 274 -23.38 -21.13 7.43
N LEU A 275 -23.87 -21.54 8.60
CA LEU A 275 -23.58 -20.87 9.87
C LEU A 275 -22.17 -21.22 10.35
N ASP A 276 -21.22 -20.49 9.80
CA ASP A 276 -19.86 -20.27 10.27
C ASP A 276 -19.71 -20.41 11.79
N CYS A 277 -18.90 -21.39 12.21
CA CYS A 277 -18.71 -21.73 13.62
C CYS A 277 -17.90 -20.69 14.40
N ARG A 278 -17.42 -19.60 13.77
CA ARG A 278 -16.65 -18.53 14.42
C ARG A 278 -17.35 -17.99 15.69
N THR A 279 -16.68 -18.17 16.83
CA THR A 279 -17.07 -17.66 18.16
C THR A 279 -16.62 -16.22 18.41
N ALA A 280 -15.64 -15.75 17.64
CA ALA A 280 -14.98 -14.46 17.82
C ALA A 280 -15.00 -13.60 16.56
N THR A 281 -15.35 -12.33 16.73
CA THR A 281 -15.22 -11.30 15.69
C THR A 281 -14.04 -10.40 16.02
N PHE A 282 -13.13 -10.23 15.05
CA PHE A 282 -11.94 -9.42 15.18
C PHE A 282 -12.09 -8.11 14.42
N TRP A 283 -11.59 -7.02 15.01
CA TRP A 283 -11.69 -5.67 14.47
C TRP A 283 -10.33 -4.99 14.48
N SER A 284 -10.15 -4.03 13.59
CA SER A 284 -8.96 -3.18 13.62
C SER A 284 -8.99 -2.20 14.80
N VAL A 285 -7.80 -1.85 15.33
CA VAL A 285 -7.67 -0.99 16.51
C VAL A 285 -6.50 -0.03 16.42
N HIS A 286 -6.67 1.18 16.93
CA HIS A 286 -5.58 2.13 17.14
C HIS A 286 -5.65 2.76 18.53
N GLY A 287 -4.64 2.48 19.35
CA GLY A 287 -4.63 2.90 20.76
C GLY A 287 -5.77 2.24 21.54
N SER A 288 -6.74 3.03 22.00
CA SER A 288 -7.91 2.55 22.74
C SER A 288 -9.19 2.51 21.93
N PHE A 289 -9.11 2.76 20.63
CA PHE A 289 -10.27 2.90 19.75
C PHE A 289 -10.31 1.75 18.75
N VAL A 290 -11.41 1.00 18.78
CA VAL A 290 -11.73 -0.03 17.80
C VAL A 290 -12.41 0.64 16.61
N THR A 291 -11.96 0.35 15.40
CA THR A 291 -12.53 0.91 14.17
C THR A 291 -13.66 0.03 13.62
N THR A 292 -14.31 0.50 12.57
CA THR A 292 -15.43 -0.18 11.89
C THR A 292 -14.98 -1.30 10.94
N SER A 293 -13.68 -1.49 10.75
CA SER A 293 -13.15 -2.48 9.82
C SER A 293 -12.94 -3.82 10.50
N SER A 294 -13.74 -4.83 10.14
CA SER A 294 -13.58 -6.21 10.63
C SER A 294 -12.48 -6.94 9.88
N PHE A 295 -11.82 -7.88 10.55
CA PHE A 295 -10.81 -8.74 9.91
C PHE A 295 -11.42 -9.64 8.85
N ASP A 296 -12.69 -10.02 8.97
CA ASP A 296 -13.40 -10.77 7.92
C ASP A 296 -13.47 -9.97 6.62
N GLN A 297 -13.79 -8.66 6.71
CA GLN A 297 -13.81 -7.80 5.53
C GLN A 297 -12.42 -7.59 4.96
N ILE A 298 -11.43 -7.35 5.82
CA ILE A 298 -10.04 -7.15 5.40
C ILE A 298 -9.50 -8.42 4.71
N ALA A 299 -9.78 -9.60 5.24
CA ALA A 299 -9.37 -10.85 4.64
C ALA A 299 -10.03 -11.03 3.25
N ARG A 300 -11.34 -10.80 3.13
CA ARG A 300 -12.03 -10.85 1.83
C ARG A 300 -11.48 -9.85 0.82
N ASP A 301 -11.15 -8.63 1.25
CA ASP A 301 -10.53 -7.62 0.38
C ASP A 301 -9.19 -8.11 -0.17
N ILE A 302 -8.35 -8.70 0.69
CA ILE A 302 -7.04 -9.24 0.29
C ILE A 302 -7.21 -10.46 -0.63
N ARG A 303 -8.14 -11.38 -0.32
CA ARG A 303 -8.47 -12.53 -1.17
C ARG A 303 -8.87 -12.07 -2.58
N ARG A 304 -9.85 -11.16 -2.69
CA ARG A 304 -10.32 -10.64 -3.98
C ARG A 304 -9.18 -10.03 -4.80
N PHE A 305 -8.29 -9.28 -4.14
CA PHE A 305 -7.12 -8.72 -4.82
C PHE A 305 -6.11 -9.78 -5.27
N LEU A 306 -5.84 -10.80 -4.44
CA LEU A 306 -4.93 -11.90 -4.79
C LEU A 306 -5.52 -12.78 -5.90
N GLU A 307 -6.82 -13.05 -5.92
CA GLU A 307 -7.50 -13.80 -6.98
C GLU A 307 -7.45 -13.05 -8.32
N ALA A 308 -7.61 -11.73 -8.29
CA ALA A 308 -7.65 -10.89 -9.50
C ALA A 308 -6.26 -10.48 -10.03
N THR A 309 -5.17 -10.79 -9.32
CA THR A 309 -3.82 -10.32 -9.67
C THR A 309 -2.76 -11.41 -9.49
N LYS A 310 -1.52 -11.12 -9.92
CA LYS A 310 -0.32 -11.92 -9.60
C LYS A 310 0.58 -11.21 -8.59
N GLU A 311 0.05 -10.24 -7.86
CA GLU A 311 0.84 -9.44 -6.92
C GLU A 311 1.13 -10.20 -5.63
N ILE A 312 2.16 -9.75 -4.91
CA ILE A 312 2.55 -10.29 -3.60
C ILE A 312 2.15 -9.30 -2.51
N VAL A 313 1.49 -9.78 -1.46
CA VAL A 313 1.00 -8.96 -0.34
C VAL A 313 1.70 -9.38 0.95
N LEU A 314 2.07 -8.40 1.77
CA LEU A 314 2.68 -8.58 3.09
C LEU A 314 1.68 -8.08 4.14
N ILE A 315 1.18 -8.96 5.00
CA ILE A 315 0.39 -8.61 6.18
C ILE A 315 1.30 -8.64 7.41
N ASP A 316 1.28 -7.55 8.18
CA ASP A 316 1.99 -7.46 9.45
C ASP A 316 1.01 -7.27 10.62
N LEU A 317 0.77 -8.35 11.36
CA LEU A 317 -0.01 -8.32 12.58
C LEU A 317 0.86 -7.83 13.75
N HIS A 318 0.89 -6.50 13.89
CA HIS A 318 1.86 -5.83 14.74
C HIS A 318 1.45 -5.81 16.23
N LYS A 319 0.18 -5.55 16.54
CA LYS A 319 -0.31 -5.40 17.93
C LYS A 319 -1.69 -6.03 18.13
N PHE A 320 -1.92 -6.49 19.34
CA PHE A 320 -3.10 -7.25 19.75
C PHE A 320 -3.70 -6.68 21.03
N LYS A 321 -5.03 -6.56 21.13
CA LYS A 321 -5.73 -5.95 22.29
C LYS A 321 -7.07 -6.59 22.61
N ILE A 322 -7.41 -6.78 23.89
CA ILE A 322 -8.78 -7.19 24.30
C ILE A 322 -9.46 -6.01 24.99
N SER A 323 -10.53 -5.44 24.41
CA SER A 323 -11.43 -4.46 25.08
C SER A 323 -10.73 -3.43 26.00
N GLY A 324 -9.68 -2.75 25.51
CA GLY A 324 -8.96 -1.72 26.27
C GLY A 324 -7.80 -2.23 27.15
N LYS A 325 -7.61 -3.54 27.24
CA LYS A 325 -6.62 -4.23 28.07
C LYS A 325 -5.61 -5.00 27.21
N TRP A 326 -4.32 -4.92 27.55
CA TRP A 326 -3.19 -5.47 26.76
C TRP A 326 -2.81 -6.90 27.15
N TRP A 327 -3.79 -7.75 27.43
CA TRP A 327 -3.56 -9.19 27.52
C TRP A 327 -4.29 -9.84 26.35
N TRP A 328 -3.57 -10.61 25.56
CA TRP A 328 -4.10 -11.40 24.46
C TRP A 328 -3.80 -12.86 24.76
N THR A 329 -4.76 -13.76 24.54
CA THR A 329 -4.59 -15.18 24.87
C THR A 329 -4.10 -15.96 23.64
N THR A 330 -3.42 -17.08 23.87
CA THR A 330 -3.05 -18.01 22.81
C THR A 330 -4.28 -18.46 22.00
N ASP A 331 -5.42 -18.69 22.66
CA ASP A 331 -6.68 -19.06 21.99
C ASP A 331 -7.15 -18.00 20.99
N LEU A 332 -7.04 -16.71 21.34
CA LEU A 332 -7.42 -15.63 20.43
C LEU A 332 -6.44 -15.49 19.25
N HIS A 333 -5.16 -15.81 19.46
CA HIS A 333 -4.23 -15.94 18.33
C HIS A 333 -4.64 -17.08 17.39
N LEU A 334 -4.98 -18.24 17.95
CA LEU A 334 -5.42 -19.40 17.17
C LEU A 334 -6.74 -19.14 16.43
N GLU A 335 -7.71 -18.47 17.05
CA GLU A 335 -8.97 -18.08 16.39
C GLU A 335 -8.75 -17.08 15.25
N LEU A 336 -7.92 -16.05 15.45
CA LEU A 336 -7.56 -15.11 14.39
C LEU A 336 -6.81 -15.82 13.25
N TRP A 337 -5.95 -16.79 13.59
CA TRP A 337 -5.29 -17.61 12.59
C TRP A 337 -6.21 -18.51 11.82
N ARG A 338 -7.23 -19.10 12.45
CA ARG A 338 -8.25 -19.86 11.74
C ARG A 338 -8.96 -19.00 10.72
N LEU A 339 -9.36 -17.78 11.08
CA LEU A 339 -9.98 -16.81 10.17
C LEU A 339 -9.07 -16.52 8.97
N LEU A 340 -7.80 -16.16 9.22
CA LEU A 340 -6.89 -15.80 8.14
C LEU A 340 -6.51 -17.02 7.28
N SER A 341 -6.39 -18.21 7.87
CA SER A 341 -6.07 -19.43 7.13
C SER A 341 -7.25 -19.92 6.29
N SER A 342 -8.48 -19.85 6.80
CA SER A 342 -9.68 -20.22 6.03
C SER A 342 -9.89 -19.29 4.84
N GLU A 343 -9.63 -18.00 5.01
CA GLU A 343 -9.84 -17.01 3.96
C GLU A 343 -8.64 -16.88 3.01
N LEU A 344 -7.39 -17.05 3.48
CA LEU A 344 -6.21 -16.69 2.69
C LEU A 344 -5.15 -17.80 2.56
N GLY A 345 -5.37 -18.95 3.21
CA GLY A 345 -4.38 -20.02 3.36
C GLY A 345 -3.81 -20.55 2.05
N GLU A 346 -4.59 -20.55 0.97
CA GLU A 346 -4.13 -20.99 -0.35
C GLU A 346 -2.95 -20.15 -0.88
N PHE A 347 -2.92 -18.85 -0.55
CA PHE A 347 -1.89 -17.90 -0.98
C PHE A 347 -0.73 -17.77 0.02
N MET A 348 -0.87 -18.26 1.26
CA MET A 348 0.11 -18.03 2.32
C MET A 348 1.44 -18.73 2.04
N ALA A 349 2.55 -17.99 2.15
CA ALA A 349 3.89 -18.47 1.94
C ALA A 349 4.52 -19.01 3.23
N PRO A 350 5.15 -20.20 3.19
CA PRO A 350 5.98 -20.67 4.30
C PRO A 350 7.16 -19.72 4.53
N PHE A 351 7.63 -19.65 5.77
CA PHE A 351 8.78 -18.82 6.11
C PHE A 351 10.05 -19.31 5.41
N LYS A 352 10.70 -18.39 4.70
CA LYS A 352 12.03 -18.54 4.12
C LYS A 352 12.75 -17.19 4.20
N GLU A 353 13.93 -17.14 4.82
CA GLU A 353 14.65 -15.89 5.09
C GLU A 353 15.01 -15.12 3.80
N ASP A 354 15.45 -15.85 2.78
CA ASP A 354 15.97 -15.37 1.51
C ASP A 354 15.00 -15.60 0.34
N VAL A 355 13.68 -15.57 0.60
CA VAL A 355 12.68 -15.77 -0.45
C VAL A 355 12.73 -14.66 -1.50
N THR A 356 12.64 -15.05 -2.77
CA THR A 356 12.60 -14.13 -3.91
C THR A 356 11.17 -13.93 -4.44
N PHE A 357 10.96 -12.88 -5.25
CA PHE A 357 9.67 -12.70 -5.91
C PHE A 357 9.34 -13.86 -6.87
N GLY A 358 10.35 -14.37 -7.59
CA GLY A 358 10.21 -15.49 -8.52
C GLY A 358 9.62 -16.73 -7.86
N GLU A 359 10.18 -17.12 -6.71
CA GLU A 359 9.70 -18.29 -5.95
C GLU A 359 8.24 -18.13 -5.49
N LEU A 360 7.84 -16.94 -5.06
CA LEU A 360 6.47 -16.67 -4.63
C LEU A 360 5.48 -16.70 -5.80
N TRP A 361 5.91 -16.24 -6.97
CA TRP A 361 5.10 -16.32 -8.20
C TRP A 361 4.98 -17.75 -8.72
N GLU A 362 6.08 -18.49 -8.81
CA GLU A 362 6.12 -19.87 -9.30
C GLU A 362 5.27 -20.82 -8.44
N SER A 363 5.31 -20.64 -7.12
CA SER A 363 4.52 -21.44 -6.18
C SER A 363 3.08 -20.94 -5.99
N ASN A 364 2.73 -19.78 -6.55
CA ASN A 364 1.50 -19.03 -6.27
C ASN A 364 1.27 -18.75 -4.77
N LYS A 365 2.31 -18.84 -3.94
CA LYS A 365 2.28 -18.48 -2.53
C LYS A 365 2.60 -17.00 -2.36
N ARG A 366 1.65 -16.14 -2.71
CA ARG A 366 1.84 -14.69 -2.85
C ARG A 366 1.44 -13.86 -1.63
N LEU A 367 1.24 -14.49 -0.47
CA LEU A 367 0.89 -13.79 0.76
C LEU A 367 1.88 -14.12 1.88
N ILE A 368 2.59 -13.11 2.36
CA ILE A 368 3.44 -13.21 3.55
C ILE A 368 2.66 -12.68 4.75
N VAL A 369 2.55 -13.48 5.81
CA VAL A 369 1.85 -13.07 7.04
C VAL A 369 2.82 -13.12 8.21
N SER A 370 3.18 -11.95 8.75
CA SER A 370 4.05 -11.83 9.92
C SER A 370 3.28 -11.46 11.18
N THR A 371 3.84 -11.83 12.33
CA THR A 371 3.28 -11.42 13.63
C THR A 371 4.36 -11.25 14.70
N ALA A 372 4.06 -10.45 15.72
CA ALA A 372 4.83 -10.39 16.95
C ALA A 372 4.79 -11.69 17.78
N HIS A 373 3.79 -12.55 17.57
CA HIS A 373 3.60 -13.81 18.30
C HIS A 373 3.56 -15.01 17.34
N PRO A 374 4.67 -15.34 16.66
CA PRO A 374 4.69 -16.43 15.70
C PRO A 374 4.49 -17.76 16.43
N VAL A 375 3.79 -18.69 15.77
CA VAL A 375 3.51 -20.01 16.33
C VAL A 375 4.07 -21.06 15.36
N PRO A 376 5.42 -21.18 15.26
CA PRO A 376 6.06 -21.98 14.22
C PRO A 376 5.69 -23.46 14.30
N ASP A 377 5.44 -23.96 15.52
CA ASP A 377 5.00 -25.34 15.75
C ASP A 377 3.58 -25.61 15.22
N VAL A 378 2.79 -24.56 15.01
CA VAL A 378 1.39 -24.65 14.54
C VAL A 378 1.28 -24.39 13.05
N SER A 379 2.08 -23.50 12.46
CA SER A 379 2.09 -23.31 11.01
C SER A 379 3.40 -22.72 10.50
N PRO A 380 4.02 -23.33 9.46
CA PRO A 380 5.22 -22.77 8.83
C PRO A 380 4.95 -21.49 8.03
N CYS A 381 3.67 -21.17 7.77
CA CYS A 381 3.24 -19.98 7.02
C CYS A 381 3.13 -18.71 7.86
N ILE A 382 3.48 -18.77 9.15
CA ILE A 382 3.51 -17.61 10.04
C ILE A 382 4.95 -17.13 10.18
N TRP A 383 5.22 -15.98 9.59
CA TRP A 383 6.54 -15.38 9.60
C TRP A 383 6.84 -14.71 10.94
N PRO A 384 8.11 -14.67 11.38
CA PRO A 384 8.52 -13.81 12.48
C PRO A 384 8.22 -12.34 12.11
N SER A 385 7.95 -11.50 13.12
CA SER A 385 7.67 -10.07 12.93
C SER A 385 8.69 -9.41 12.00
N PHE A 386 8.29 -8.36 11.30
CA PHE A 386 9.26 -7.51 10.62
C PHE A 386 10.02 -6.64 11.62
N LEU A 387 11.16 -6.10 11.19
CA LEU A 387 11.96 -5.15 11.96
C LEU A 387 11.44 -3.73 11.70
N HIS A 388 10.81 -3.10 12.68
CA HIS A 388 10.26 -1.75 12.52
C HIS A 388 11.31 -0.67 12.81
N ILE A 389 11.60 0.16 11.81
CA ILE A 389 12.43 1.37 11.94
C ILE A 389 11.47 2.53 12.27
N TRP A 390 11.25 2.78 13.56
CA TRP A 390 10.22 3.69 14.04
C TRP A 390 10.77 4.72 15.03
N ALA A 391 10.66 6.01 14.68
CA ALA A 391 11.15 7.12 15.51
C ALA A 391 10.27 7.41 16.73
N ASN A 392 8.99 7.00 16.71
CA ASN A 392 8.01 7.25 17.78
C ASN A 392 8.00 8.72 18.26
N THR A 393 7.87 9.66 17.33
CA THR A 393 7.95 11.12 17.60
C THR A 393 6.77 11.88 17.00
N ASP A 394 6.39 12.99 17.63
CA ASP A 394 5.41 13.95 17.12
C ASP A 394 6.07 15.14 16.39
N ARG A 395 7.39 15.09 16.17
CA ARG A 395 8.18 16.15 15.52
C ARG A 395 8.73 15.70 14.17
N LEU A 396 8.36 16.41 13.10
CA LEU A 396 8.78 16.10 11.73
C LEU A 396 10.30 16.12 11.55
N SER A 397 11.00 17.10 12.12
CA SER A 397 12.46 17.18 12.02
C SER A 397 13.18 16.00 12.69
N GLN A 398 12.63 15.48 13.79
CA GLN A 398 13.21 14.30 14.46
C GLN A 398 12.96 13.03 13.65
N LEU A 399 11.77 12.91 13.04
CA LEU A 399 11.46 11.79 12.16
C LEU A 399 12.41 11.76 10.95
N GLU A 400 12.60 12.91 10.30
CA GLU A 400 13.51 13.04 9.16
C GLU A 400 14.95 12.66 9.53
N LEU A 401 15.50 13.26 10.60
CA LEU A 401 16.86 12.94 11.06
C LEU A 401 17.03 11.46 11.44
N PHE A 402 16.04 10.87 12.11
CA PHE A 402 16.10 9.47 12.53
C PHE A 402 16.13 8.51 11.33
N LEU A 403 15.22 8.70 10.37
CA LEU A 403 15.16 7.85 9.18
C LEU A 403 16.36 8.07 8.28
N ASP A 404 16.81 9.32 8.11
CA ASP A 404 17.99 9.62 7.31
C ASP A 404 19.23 8.88 7.84
N ALA A 405 19.42 8.86 9.17
CA ALA A 405 20.56 8.20 9.80
C ALA A 405 20.49 6.67 9.80
N ARG A 406 19.29 6.06 9.88
CA ARG A 406 19.15 4.62 10.17
C ARG A 406 18.81 3.74 8.98
N LEU A 407 18.08 4.25 7.98
CA LEU A 407 17.51 3.44 6.90
C LEU A 407 18.52 2.48 6.24
N CYS A 408 19.65 3.02 5.74
CA CYS A 408 20.64 2.23 5.02
C CYS A 408 21.26 1.14 5.91
N ALA A 409 21.68 1.50 7.12
CA ALA A 409 22.36 0.58 8.03
C ALA A 409 21.42 -0.56 8.48
N GLU A 410 20.17 -0.25 8.80
CA GLU A 410 19.19 -1.26 9.22
C GLU A 410 18.81 -2.21 8.07
N VAL A 411 18.59 -1.69 6.86
CA VAL A 411 18.26 -2.51 5.69
C VAL A 411 19.43 -3.42 5.27
N GLN A 412 20.65 -2.90 5.29
CA GLN A 412 21.83 -3.66 4.84
C GLN A 412 22.12 -4.83 5.80
N ASN A 413 22.05 -4.59 7.10
CA ASN A 413 22.44 -5.55 8.14
C ASN A 413 21.30 -6.50 8.56
N SER A 414 20.05 -6.20 8.20
CA SER A 414 18.91 -7.02 8.61
C SER A 414 18.77 -8.29 7.77
N LYS A 415 18.58 -9.42 8.47
CA LYS A 415 18.09 -10.69 7.90
C LYS A 415 16.57 -10.73 7.76
N ARG A 416 15.86 -9.78 8.36
CA ARG A 416 14.40 -9.67 8.33
C ARG A 416 13.97 -8.58 7.35
N ILE A 417 12.75 -8.69 6.85
CA ILE A 417 12.06 -7.55 6.21
C ILE A 417 12.05 -6.39 7.20
N THR A 418 12.48 -5.21 6.74
CA THR A 418 12.48 -3.99 7.55
C THR A 418 11.37 -3.07 7.10
N VAL A 419 10.72 -2.40 8.03
CA VAL A 419 9.63 -1.48 7.76
C VAL A 419 9.93 -0.11 8.34
N ALA A 420 10.18 0.86 7.47
CA ALA A 420 10.31 2.26 7.83
C ALA A 420 8.92 2.85 8.10
N LYS A 421 8.74 3.39 9.30
CA LYS A 421 7.51 4.08 9.69
C LYS A 421 7.65 5.58 9.39
N GLY A 422 7.11 6.01 8.25
CA GLY A 422 7.15 7.40 7.78
C GLY A 422 6.12 8.33 8.42
N GLN A 423 5.41 7.88 9.45
CA GLN A 423 4.38 8.66 10.12
C GLN A 423 4.82 9.29 11.44
N LEU A 424 4.20 10.41 11.80
CA LEU A 424 4.29 10.97 13.14
C LEU A 424 3.41 10.22 14.12
N THR A 425 3.80 10.22 15.39
CA THR A 425 3.04 9.62 16.48
C THR A 425 2.50 10.73 17.38
N PRO A 426 1.22 11.11 17.25
CA PRO A 426 0.63 12.16 18.09
C PRO A 426 0.74 11.82 19.57
N ARG A 427 1.24 12.77 20.37
CA ARG A 427 1.21 12.66 21.83
C ARG A 427 -0.12 13.20 22.37
N LEU A 428 -0.82 12.37 23.15
CA LEU A 428 -2.03 12.78 23.86
C LEU A 428 -1.68 13.87 24.89
N GLY A 429 -2.43 14.97 24.90
CA GLY A 429 -2.20 16.09 25.82
C GLY A 429 -2.96 17.37 25.46
N LEU A 430 -2.72 18.45 26.21
CA LEU A 430 -3.45 19.73 26.06
C LEU A 430 -3.32 20.34 24.66
N LYS A 431 -2.17 20.16 24.00
CA LYS A 431 -1.94 20.58 22.61
C LYS A 431 -2.85 19.86 21.62
N MET A 432 -3.06 18.55 21.83
CA MET A 432 -3.97 17.72 21.04
C MET A 432 -5.42 18.17 21.27
N LEU A 433 -5.85 18.31 22.53
CA LEU A 433 -7.20 18.81 22.86
C LEU A 433 -7.48 20.18 22.22
N ARG A 434 -6.53 21.12 22.32
CA ARG A 434 -6.65 22.46 21.73
C ARG A 434 -6.72 22.42 20.21
N ASN A 435 -6.00 21.51 19.56
CA ASN A 435 -6.02 21.38 18.10
C ASN A 435 -7.30 20.70 17.60
N THR A 436 -7.85 19.73 18.35
CA THR A 436 -9.17 19.12 18.11
C THR A 436 -10.26 20.19 18.17
N LEU A 437 -10.26 21.02 19.22
CA LEU A 437 -11.24 22.10 19.39
C LEU A 437 -11.15 23.19 18.32
N ARG A 438 -10.07 23.23 17.54
CA ARG A 438 -9.87 24.21 16.46
C ARG A 438 -10.05 23.61 15.06
N ASN A 439 -10.42 22.32 14.94
CA ASN A 439 -10.41 21.56 13.67
C ASN A 439 -9.07 21.70 12.91
N ARG A 440 -7.96 21.85 13.65
CA ARG A 440 -6.60 22.02 13.12
C ARG A 440 -5.67 20.91 13.59
N GLY A 441 -6.23 19.79 14.02
CA GLY A 441 -5.51 18.67 14.64
C GLY A 441 -5.75 17.34 13.94
N GLY A 442 -5.05 16.32 14.40
CA GLY A 442 -5.21 14.95 13.93
C GLY A 442 -4.27 14.55 12.81
N VAL A 443 -4.17 13.24 12.61
CA VAL A 443 -3.36 12.56 11.59
C VAL A 443 -3.69 13.11 10.21
N ARG A 444 -4.98 13.25 9.87
CA ARG A 444 -5.45 13.85 8.60
C ARG A 444 -4.79 15.20 8.29
N SER A 445 -4.64 16.06 9.30
CA SER A 445 -4.16 17.43 9.12
C SER A 445 -2.66 17.52 8.86
N PHE A 446 -1.83 16.78 9.62
CA PHE A 446 -0.37 16.90 9.50
C PHE A 446 0.25 15.91 8.50
N THR A 447 -0.48 14.85 8.12
CA THR A 447 0.07 13.80 7.27
C THR A 447 0.50 14.29 5.89
N PRO A 448 -0.24 15.15 5.17
CA PRO A 448 0.23 15.64 3.88
C PRO A 448 1.60 16.34 3.96
N GLY A 449 1.81 17.18 4.98
CA GLY A 449 3.11 17.81 5.22
C GLY A 449 4.21 16.81 5.57
N THR A 450 3.88 15.79 6.36
CA THR A 450 4.80 14.70 6.73
C THR A 450 5.20 13.88 5.49
N ASN A 451 4.22 13.46 4.69
CA ASN A 451 4.41 12.68 3.48
C ASN A 451 5.27 13.42 2.47
N ARG A 452 5.08 14.73 2.25
CA ARG A 452 5.96 15.52 1.35
C ARG A 452 7.44 15.46 1.74
N VAL A 453 7.77 15.53 3.03
CA VAL A 453 9.16 15.44 3.53
C VAL A 453 9.67 14.01 3.41
N MET A 454 8.88 13.03 3.85
CA MET A 454 9.26 11.62 3.78
C MET A 454 9.45 11.15 2.33
N ASP A 455 8.59 11.60 1.42
CA ASP A 455 8.66 11.29 0.01
C ASP A 455 9.96 11.79 -0.62
N ARG A 456 10.43 12.97 -0.20
CA ARG A 456 11.72 13.52 -0.61
C ARG A 456 12.90 12.70 -0.07
N LEU A 457 12.84 12.32 1.20
CA LEU A 457 13.87 11.50 1.85
C LEU A 457 13.99 10.13 1.18
N TYR A 458 12.88 9.41 1.01
CA TYR A 458 12.88 8.08 0.39
C TYR A 458 13.31 8.12 -1.06
N ARG A 459 12.94 9.14 -1.84
CA ARG A 459 13.40 9.31 -3.22
C ARG A 459 14.92 9.35 -3.35
N ASN A 460 15.61 9.92 -2.36
CA ASN A 460 17.07 9.99 -2.31
C ASN A 460 17.71 8.72 -1.72
N LYS A 461 16.92 7.86 -1.08
CA LYS A 461 17.38 6.67 -0.34
C LYS A 461 16.62 5.39 -0.72
N LEU A 462 16.13 5.27 -1.96
CA LEU A 462 15.32 4.13 -2.40
C LEU A 462 16.01 2.78 -2.20
N ALA A 463 17.31 2.68 -2.51
CA ALA A 463 18.10 1.46 -2.30
C ALA A 463 18.33 1.12 -0.81
N CYS A 464 18.06 2.08 0.08
CA CYS A 464 18.19 1.94 1.53
C CYS A 464 16.84 1.74 2.22
N ALA A 465 15.76 1.51 1.49
CA ALA A 465 14.45 1.28 2.05
C ALA A 465 13.87 -0.01 1.48
N ASN A 466 13.44 -0.90 2.37
CA ASN A 466 12.65 -2.07 2.01
C ASN A 466 11.16 -1.69 2.04
N VAL A 467 10.45 -1.94 3.14
CA VAL A 467 9.06 -1.52 3.26
C VAL A 467 9.00 -0.08 3.77
N VAL A 468 8.19 0.76 3.12
CA VAL A 468 7.86 2.11 3.60
C VAL A 468 6.37 2.18 3.90
N ALA A 469 6.03 2.35 5.18
CA ALA A 469 4.64 2.51 5.63
C ALA A 469 4.31 3.99 5.86
N VAL A 470 3.21 4.45 5.28
CA VAL A 470 2.70 5.82 5.42
C VAL A 470 1.27 5.86 5.97
N ASP A 471 0.89 6.99 6.56
CA ASP A 471 -0.51 7.33 6.79
C ASP A 471 -1.08 8.00 5.52
N TYR A 472 -2.36 7.81 5.24
CA TYR A 472 -3.11 8.36 4.11
C TYR A 472 -2.38 8.19 2.77
N LEU A 473 -2.35 6.94 2.28
CA LEU A 473 -1.60 6.51 1.10
C LEU A 473 -1.66 7.49 -0.08
N LEU A 474 -2.84 7.97 -0.43
CA LEU A 474 -3.04 8.84 -1.60
C LEU A 474 -2.44 10.24 -1.45
N SER A 475 -2.12 10.66 -0.22
CA SER A 475 -1.40 11.91 0.05
C SER A 475 0.13 11.76 -0.05
N SER A 476 0.62 10.60 -0.48
CA SER A 476 2.04 10.30 -0.65
C SER A 476 2.36 9.86 -2.09
N ASP A 477 3.59 10.16 -2.52
CA ASP A 477 4.17 9.70 -3.78
C ASP A 477 4.84 8.32 -3.69
N VAL A 478 4.77 7.65 -2.53
CA VAL A 478 5.55 6.44 -2.23
C VAL A 478 5.39 5.34 -3.28
N VAL A 479 4.18 5.12 -3.80
CA VAL A 479 3.93 4.14 -4.87
C VAL A 479 4.57 4.60 -6.18
N ARG A 480 4.39 5.89 -6.54
CA ARG A 480 4.92 6.44 -7.79
C ARG A 480 6.45 6.49 -7.83
N MET A 481 7.13 6.42 -6.67
CA MET A 481 8.61 6.32 -6.62
C MET A 481 9.16 5.04 -7.26
N LEU A 482 8.40 3.95 -7.23
CA LEU A 482 8.79 2.69 -7.87
C LEU A 482 9.08 2.87 -9.36
N PHE A 483 8.23 3.62 -10.05
CA PHE A 483 8.36 3.84 -11.49
C PHE A 483 9.59 4.67 -11.85
N THR A 484 10.05 5.55 -10.94
CA THR A 484 11.33 6.25 -11.11
C THR A 484 12.51 5.27 -11.07
N GLN A 485 12.46 4.22 -10.25
CA GLN A 485 13.49 3.19 -10.18
C GLN A 485 13.44 2.23 -11.38
N TYR A 486 12.24 1.79 -11.79
CA TYR A 486 12.08 0.92 -12.97
C TYR A 486 12.52 1.59 -14.26
N LEU A 487 12.21 2.88 -14.43
CA LEU A 487 12.68 3.65 -15.59
C LEU A 487 14.20 3.82 -15.56
N ARG A 488 14.83 4.03 -14.39
CA ARG A 488 16.29 4.06 -14.25
C ARG A 488 16.92 2.73 -14.70
N ASN A 489 16.39 1.59 -14.25
CA ASN A 489 16.93 0.28 -14.59
C ASN A 489 16.75 -0.06 -16.09
N ARG A 490 15.63 0.33 -16.71
CA ARG A 490 15.42 0.17 -18.17
C ARG A 490 16.34 1.02 -19.05
N ILE A 491 16.76 2.20 -18.56
CA ILE A 491 17.68 3.09 -19.29
C ILE A 491 19.12 2.55 -19.18
N VAL A 492 19.53 2.07 -18.00
CA VAL A 492 20.87 1.51 -17.78
C VAL A 492 21.05 0.17 -18.50
N SER A 493 20.00 -0.62 -18.69
CA SER A 493 20.05 -1.91 -19.41
C SER A 493 20.01 -1.80 -20.94
N LYS A 494 19.81 -0.60 -21.50
CA LYS A 494 20.10 -0.33 -22.91
C LYS A 494 21.52 0.25 -23.01
N PRO A 495 22.56 -0.55 -23.27
CA PRO A 495 23.80 0.03 -23.76
C PRO A 495 23.45 0.73 -25.07
N ASP A 496 23.87 1.99 -25.19
CA ASP A 496 23.80 2.72 -26.45
C ASP A 496 24.34 1.82 -27.57
N ARG A 497 23.43 1.27 -28.40
CA ARG A 497 23.80 0.88 -29.75
C ARG A 497 24.02 2.19 -30.50
N ILE A 498 25.19 2.79 -30.28
CA ILE A 498 25.82 3.65 -31.24
C ILE A 498 26.01 2.77 -32.47
N VAL A 499 25.10 2.90 -33.43
CA VAL A 499 25.30 2.39 -34.78
C VAL A 499 26.33 3.32 -35.42
N SER A 500 27.61 3.09 -35.12
CA SER A 500 28.70 3.54 -35.96
C SER A 500 28.91 2.46 -37.04
N LYS A 501 28.17 2.56 -38.14
CA LYS A 501 28.67 2.01 -39.40
C LYS A 501 29.62 3.06 -39.99
N PRO A 502 30.91 2.75 -40.20
CA PRO A 502 31.71 3.55 -41.12
C PRO A 502 31.22 3.21 -42.54
N GLU A 503 30.63 4.19 -43.21
CA GLU A 503 30.58 4.19 -44.68
C GLU A 503 32.02 4.22 -45.19
N VAL A 504 32.47 3.11 -45.76
CA VAL A 504 33.68 3.05 -46.57
C VAL A 504 33.41 3.83 -47.85
N LEU A 505 33.72 5.12 -47.84
CA LEU A 505 33.91 5.94 -49.02
C LEU A 505 35.06 5.34 -49.85
N LYS A 506 34.71 4.56 -50.88
CA LYS A 506 35.64 4.19 -51.95
C LYS A 506 35.98 5.46 -52.74
N LEU A 507 37.09 6.09 -52.38
CA LEU A 507 37.81 7.04 -53.23
C LEU A 507 38.27 6.28 -54.49
N LYS A 508 37.68 6.60 -55.64
CA LYS A 508 38.23 6.28 -56.96
C LYS A 508 39.50 7.12 -57.16
N SER A 509 40.67 6.51 -57.04
CA SER A 509 41.91 7.11 -57.53
C SER A 509 41.94 7.06 -59.06
N SER A 510 41.92 8.25 -59.66
CA SER A 510 42.18 8.48 -61.07
C SER A 510 43.68 8.66 -61.28
N GLU A 511 44.41 7.57 -61.53
CA GLU A 511 45.77 7.69 -62.05
C GLU A 511 45.76 7.78 -63.58
N ARG A 512 45.99 9.01 -64.05
CA ARG A 512 46.52 9.32 -65.38
C ARG A 512 47.85 8.60 -65.57
N LYS A 513 47.92 7.67 -66.53
CA LYS A 513 49.16 7.40 -67.26
C LYS A 513 49.02 7.97 -68.67
N ARG A 514 49.89 8.92 -69.01
CA ARG A 514 50.12 9.39 -70.38
C ARG A 514 51.62 9.52 -70.60
N LYS A 515 52.04 9.00 -71.76
CA LYS A 515 53.35 9.09 -72.45
C LYS A 515 54.46 8.17 -71.91
N ASN A 516 55.34 7.60 -72.72
CA ASN A 516 55.53 7.31 -74.16
C ASN A 516 56.92 6.64 -74.20
N GLY A 517 57.20 5.70 -75.12
CA GLY A 517 58.58 5.43 -75.52
C GLY A 517 58.89 4.00 -75.95
N LEU A 518 59.03 3.84 -77.27
CA LEU A 518 59.64 2.77 -78.06
C LEU A 518 58.92 1.43 -78.17
#